data_AF-A0AAW1GPT5-F1
#
_entry.id   AF-A0AAW1GPT5-F1
#
_cell.length_a   1.000
_cell.length_b   1.000
_cell.length_c   1.000
_cell.angle_alpha   90.00
_cell.angle_beta   90.00
_cell.angle_gamma   90.00
#
_symmetry.space_group_name_H-M   'P 1'
#
loop_
_entity.id
_entity.type
_entity.pdbx_description
1 polymer ?
#
loop_
_entity_poly.entity_id
_entity_poly.type
_entity_poly.pdbx_seq_one_letter_code
_entity_poly.pdbx_strand_id
1 'polypeptide(L)'
;MKCYDIKPLNHFHVHKKWTFFNRTHMFLHFLALLITFYYRASFFFKKNYLKYKMVEFLAWLLILVSELMLAFIWVLRQPYYWRPITRTVLPKNLPKDDDLPGIDVFICTADADKEPTFDVMNTVISAMALDYPPHKLHVYLSDDAGTSVTLDGLKDAWVFTTWWLPFCRRYDVKPPCPRAFFEETEKEGKSSEMCIKDRKHIKVYSIIFFLSKVTFCCCNCF
;
A
#
# COMPACT_ATOMS: atom_id res chain seq x y z
N MET A 1 -36.55 -21.98 -7.06
CA MET A 1 -35.36 -21.10 -7.10
C MET A 1 -35.70 -19.85 -6.29
N LYS A 2 -35.32 -19.79 -5.00
CA LYS A 2 -35.60 -18.62 -4.16
C LYS A 2 -34.56 -17.55 -4.50
N CYS A 3 -34.98 -16.44 -5.09
CA CYS A 3 -34.15 -15.24 -5.16
C CYS A 3 -33.92 -14.75 -3.73
N TYR A 4 -32.76 -15.05 -3.16
CA TYR A 4 -32.31 -14.34 -1.96
C TYR A 4 -31.99 -12.91 -2.38
N ASP A 5 -32.56 -11.92 -1.69
CA ASP A 5 -32.17 -10.52 -1.83
C ASP A 5 -30.69 -10.38 -1.43
N ILE A 6 -29.80 -10.35 -2.42
CA ILE A 6 -28.36 -10.21 -2.21
C ILE A 6 -28.11 -8.77 -1.72
N LYS A 7 -27.75 -8.63 -0.45
CA LYS A 7 -27.35 -7.35 0.12
C LYS A 7 -26.05 -6.86 -0.55
N PRO A 8 -25.90 -5.56 -0.81
CA PRO A 8 -24.68 -5.03 -1.43
C PRO A 8 -23.47 -5.22 -0.50
N LEU A 9 -22.36 -5.71 -1.05
CA LEU A 9 -21.10 -5.89 -0.33
C LEU A 9 -20.29 -4.59 -0.21
N ASN A 10 -20.57 -3.63 -1.08
CA ASN A 10 -19.93 -2.32 -1.07
C ASN A 10 -20.91 -1.24 -1.54
N HIS A 11 -20.60 0.01 -1.18
CA HIS A 11 -21.21 1.19 -1.76
C HIS A 11 -20.14 2.04 -2.43
N PHE A 12 -20.53 2.72 -3.50
CA PHE A 12 -19.70 3.73 -4.14
C PHE A 12 -20.31 5.11 -3.89
N HIS A 13 -19.48 6.05 -3.45
CA HIS A 13 -19.86 7.44 -3.27
C HIS A 13 -19.11 8.29 -4.29
N VAL A 14 -19.85 8.94 -5.19
CA VAL A 14 -19.28 9.91 -6.14
C VAL A 14 -19.21 11.27 -5.47
N HIS A 15 -18.02 11.85 -5.44
CA HIS A 15 -17.83 13.18 -4.88
C HIS A 15 -18.30 14.25 -5.85
N LYS A 16 -19.61 14.56 -5.83
CA LYS A 16 -20.25 15.50 -6.78
C LYS A 16 -19.62 16.91 -6.75
N LYS A 17 -19.36 17.45 -5.56
CA LYS A 17 -18.74 18.78 -5.40
C LYS A 17 -17.33 18.82 -5.99
N TRP A 18 -16.49 17.84 -5.66
CA TRP A 18 -15.15 17.71 -6.21
C TRP A 18 -15.15 17.50 -7.73
N THR A 19 -16.07 16.67 -8.23
CA THR A 19 -16.29 16.49 -9.67
C THR A 19 -16.57 17.83 -10.36
N PHE A 20 -17.42 18.66 -9.78
CA PHE A 20 -17.73 19.99 -10.33
C PHE A 20 -16.48 20.89 -10.37
N PHE A 21 -15.77 21.04 -9.24
CA PHE A 21 -14.55 21.84 -9.18
C PHE A 21 -13.48 21.35 -10.17
N ASN A 22 -13.25 20.04 -10.23
CA ASN A 22 -12.26 19.44 -11.13
C ASN A 22 -12.61 19.68 -12.60
N ARG A 23 -13.88 19.56 -12.99
CA ARG A 23 -14.32 19.80 -14.38
C ARG A 23 -14.20 21.27 -14.77
N THR A 24 -14.57 22.18 -13.87
CA THR A 24 -14.41 23.62 -14.09
C THR A 24 -12.93 23.98 -14.22
N HIS A 25 -12.08 23.48 -13.31
CA HIS A 25 -10.63 23.65 -13.39
C HIS A 25 -10.06 23.10 -14.71
N MET A 26 -10.45 21.90 -15.10
CA MET A 26 -10.02 21.28 -16.37
C MET A 26 -10.39 22.15 -17.57
N PHE A 27 -11.61 22.68 -17.61
CA PHE A 27 -12.06 23.57 -18.67
C PHE A 27 -11.25 24.88 -18.72
N LEU A 28 -11.03 25.52 -17.57
CA LEU A 28 -10.25 26.75 -17.48
C LEU A 28 -8.78 26.53 -17.89
N HIS A 29 -8.17 25.44 -17.46
CA HIS A 29 -6.81 25.08 -17.84
C HIS A 29 -6.70 24.75 -19.33
N PHE A 30 -7.68 24.05 -19.89
CA PHE A 30 -7.73 23.78 -21.33
C PHE A 30 -7.80 25.08 -22.13
N LEU A 31 -8.64 26.04 -21.72
CA LEU A 31 -8.72 27.35 -22.35
C LEU A 31 -7.39 28.11 -22.27
N ALA A 32 -6.71 28.09 -21.11
CA ALA A 32 -5.40 28.70 -20.93
C ALA A 32 -4.35 28.07 -21.86
N LEU A 33 -4.34 26.74 -22.01
CA LEU A 33 -3.45 26.04 -22.94
C LEU A 33 -3.71 26.45 -24.39
N LEU A 34 -4.98 26.55 -24.81
CA LEU A 34 -5.33 27.01 -26.16
C LEU A 34 -4.85 28.44 -26.42
N ILE A 35 -4.98 29.34 -25.44
CA ILE A 35 -4.49 30.72 -25.55
C ILE A 35 -2.97 30.74 -25.68
N THR A 36 -2.26 29.98 -24.84
CA THR A 36 -0.79 29.88 -24.91
C THR A 36 -0.35 29.33 -26.26
N PHE A 37 -0.96 28.24 -26.75
CA PHE A 37 -0.62 27.67 -28.05
C PHE A 37 -0.94 28.62 -29.21
N TYR A 38 -2.06 29.33 -29.16
CA TYR A 38 -2.38 30.36 -30.15
C TYR A 38 -1.33 31.48 -30.15
N TYR A 39 -0.96 31.99 -28.97
CA TYR A 39 0.07 33.02 -28.83
C TYR A 39 1.41 32.54 -29.41
N ARG A 40 1.86 31.32 -29.08
CA ARG A 40 3.09 30.73 -29.62
C ARG A 40 3.02 30.52 -31.13
N ALA A 41 1.90 29.98 -31.64
CA ALA A 41 1.70 29.78 -33.06
C ALA A 41 1.73 31.11 -33.84
N SER A 42 1.12 32.17 -33.28
CA SER A 42 1.08 33.49 -33.92
C SER A 42 2.46 34.11 -34.15
N PHE A 43 3.45 33.76 -33.31
CA PHE A 43 4.85 34.16 -33.50
C PHE A 43 5.43 33.59 -34.80
N PHE A 44 5.11 32.34 -35.14
CA PHE A 44 5.56 31.70 -36.40
C PHE A 44 4.90 32.30 -37.65
N PHE A 45 3.66 32.79 -37.53
CA PHE A 45 2.93 33.39 -38.66
C PHE A 45 3.23 34.87 -38.89
N LYS A 46 3.99 35.53 -37.99
CA LYS A 46 4.39 36.93 -38.16
C LYS A 46 5.44 37.04 -39.26
N LYS A 47 5.00 37.32 -40.50
CA LYS A 47 5.84 37.58 -41.69
C LYS A 47 6.90 38.64 -41.33
N ASN A 48 8.17 38.22 -41.29
CA ASN A 48 9.43 39.01 -41.37
C ASN A 48 10.55 38.64 -40.37
N TYR A 49 10.54 37.47 -39.69
CA TYR A 49 11.61 37.10 -38.74
C TYR A 49 12.59 36.02 -39.21
N LEU A 50 12.30 35.30 -40.30
CA LEU A 50 13.05 34.11 -40.71
C LEU A 50 14.48 34.37 -41.25
N LYS A 51 14.86 35.63 -41.50
CA LYS A 51 16.07 35.95 -42.27
C LYS A 51 17.35 36.19 -41.45
N TYR A 52 17.26 36.48 -40.13
CA TYR A 52 18.45 36.90 -39.35
C TYR A 52 18.58 36.34 -37.92
N LYS A 53 17.72 35.40 -37.47
CA LYS A 53 17.71 34.98 -36.04
C LYS A 53 17.37 33.49 -35.79
N MET A 54 18.21 32.60 -36.32
CA MET A 54 18.07 31.14 -36.18
C MET A 54 18.03 30.66 -34.71
N VAL A 55 18.83 31.28 -33.83
CA VAL A 55 18.87 30.93 -32.40
C VAL A 55 17.52 31.18 -31.72
N GLU A 56 16.84 32.29 -32.05
CA GLU A 56 15.54 32.60 -31.48
C GLU A 56 14.46 31.67 -32.01
N PHE A 57 14.48 31.33 -33.30
CA PHE A 57 13.55 30.36 -33.86
C PHE A 57 13.66 29.00 -33.16
N LEU A 58 14.88 28.52 -32.94
CA LEU A 58 15.12 27.24 -32.25
C LEU A 58 14.66 27.29 -30.79
N ALA A 59 14.94 28.38 -30.07
CA ALA A 59 14.48 28.57 -28.70
C ALA A 59 12.93 28.56 -28.61
N TRP A 60 12.25 29.26 -29.51
CA TRP A 60 10.79 29.27 -29.58
C TRP A 60 10.20 27.89 -29.92
N LEU A 61 10.84 27.14 -30.82
CA LEU A 61 10.44 25.78 -31.17
C LEU A 61 10.60 24.82 -29.99
N LEU A 62 11.74 24.87 -29.29
CA LEU A 62 11.99 24.02 -28.12
C LEU A 62 10.97 24.29 -27.00
N ILE A 63 10.66 25.56 -26.74
CA ILE A 63 9.61 25.94 -25.78
C ILE A 63 8.25 25.37 -26.23
N LEU A 64 7.86 25.54 -27.49
CA LEU A 64 6.60 25.00 -28.01
C LEU A 64 6.51 23.47 -27.84
N VAL A 65 7.59 22.74 -28.16
CA VAL A 65 7.65 21.28 -27.99
C VAL A 65 7.50 20.90 -26.52
N SER A 66 8.17 21.62 -25.61
CA SER A 66 8.06 21.37 -24.17
C SER A 66 6.64 21.63 -23.64
N GLU A 67 5.99 22.71 -24.10
CA GLU A 67 4.61 23.04 -23.73
C GLU A 67 3.62 22.00 -24.28
N LEU A 68 3.82 21.49 -25.50
CA LEU A 68 3.02 20.40 -26.08
C LEU A 68 3.16 19.10 -25.28
N MET A 69 4.38 18.73 -24.90
CA MET A 69 4.63 17.54 -24.08
C MET A 69 3.98 17.67 -22.70
N LEU A 70 4.09 18.83 -22.05
CA LEU A 70 3.44 19.09 -20.77
C LEU A 70 1.91 19.09 -20.88
N ALA A 71 1.35 19.68 -21.95
CA ALA A 71 -0.08 19.63 -22.20
C ALA A 71 -0.57 18.21 -22.46
N PHE A 72 0.20 17.40 -23.18
CA PHE A 72 -0.11 15.99 -23.40
C PHE A 72 -0.14 15.19 -22.08
N ILE A 73 0.90 15.35 -21.24
CA ILE A 73 0.93 14.75 -19.89
C ILE A 73 -0.27 15.23 -19.07
N TRP A 74 -0.62 16.51 -19.14
CA TRP A 74 -1.78 17.06 -18.45
C TRP A 74 -3.08 16.41 -18.95
N VAL A 75 -3.29 16.28 -20.26
CA VAL A 75 -4.47 15.59 -20.83
C VAL A 75 -4.58 14.15 -20.32
N LEU A 76 -3.47 13.41 -20.29
CA LEU A 76 -3.43 12.03 -19.77
C LEU A 76 -3.80 11.94 -18.27
N ARG A 77 -3.64 13.02 -17.50
CA ARG A 77 -4.03 13.06 -16.08
C ARG A 77 -5.52 13.34 -15.86
N GLN A 78 -6.22 13.93 -16.84
CA GLN A 78 -7.60 14.37 -16.66
C GLN A 78 -8.61 13.25 -16.31
N PRO A 79 -8.50 12.01 -16.84
CA PRO A 79 -9.41 10.93 -16.46
C PRO A 79 -9.46 10.64 -14.96
N TYR A 80 -8.35 10.78 -14.23
CA TYR A 80 -8.28 10.57 -12.78
C TYR A 80 -9.13 11.58 -12.00
N TYR A 81 -9.23 12.81 -12.49
CA TYR A 81 -9.97 13.90 -11.84
C TYR A 81 -11.42 14.03 -12.32
N TRP A 82 -11.79 13.37 -13.42
CA TRP A 82 -13.10 13.51 -14.07
C TRP A 82 -14.27 13.01 -13.20
N ARG A 83 -14.04 11.95 -12.41
CA ARG A 83 -15.06 11.35 -11.54
C ARG A 83 -14.42 10.68 -10.31
N PRO A 84 -14.00 11.44 -9.29
CA PRO A 84 -13.53 10.87 -8.03
C PRO A 84 -14.61 10.03 -7.34
N ILE A 85 -14.27 8.77 -7.05
CA ILE A 85 -15.16 7.80 -6.40
C ILE A 85 -14.44 7.24 -5.16
N THR A 86 -15.14 7.22 -4.03
CA THR A 86 -14.72 6.46 -2.85
C THR A 86 -15.60 5.23 -2.72
N ARG A 87 -15.01 4.09 -2.32
CA ARG A 87 -15.73 2.85 -2.05
C ARG A 87 -15.74 2.60 -0.55
N THR A 88 -16.91 2.29 -0.01
CA THR A 88 -17.06 1.81 1.37
C THR A 88 -17.42 0.34 1.32
N VAL A 89 -16.69 -0.47 2.10
CA VAL A 89 -16.95 -1.91 2.24
C VAL A 89 -17.98 -2.14 3.35
N LEU A 90 -18.80 -3.17 3.20
CA LEU A 90 -19.77 -3.59 4.21
C LEU A 90 -19.47 -5.02 4.68
N PRO A 91 -18.51 -5.20 5.61
CA PRO A 91 -18.12 -6.53 6.09
C PRO A 91 -19.28 -7.33 6.68
N LYS A 92 -20.28 -6.65 7.26
CA LYS A 92 -21.48 -7.28 7.84
C LYS A 92 -22.36 -8.02 6.83
N ASN A 93 -22.21 -7.70 5.54
CA ASN A 93 -22.96 -8.34 4.46
C ASN A 93 -22.17 -9.48 3.79
N LEU A 94 -20.95 -9.76 4.25
CA LEU A 94 -20.18 -10.89 3.76
C LEU A 94 -20.94 -12.21 4.03
N PRO A 95 -20.76 -13.22 3.15
CA PRO A 95 -21.30 -14.54 3.41
C PRO A 95 -20.60 -15.17 4.61
N LYS A 96 -21.09 -16.32 5.07
CA LYS A 96 -20.46 -17.04 6.17
C LYS A 96 -19.06 -17.48 5.77
N ASP A 97 -18.20 -17.70 6.76
CA ASP A 97 -16.83 -18.16 6.61
C ASP A 97 -16.69 -19.39 5.70
N ASP A 98 -17.64 -20.32 5.77
CA ASP A 98 -17.68 -21.54 4.95
C ASP A 98 -17.89 -21.27 3.44
N ASP A 99 -18.48 -20.13 3.09
CA ASP A 99 -18.76 -19.72 1.71
C ASP A 99 -17.68 -18.77 1.14
N LEU A 100 -16.70 -18.36 1.97
CA LEU A 100 -15.59 -17.51 1.52
C LEU A 100 -14.64 -18.25 0.56
N PRO A 101 -14.00 -17.57 -0.40
CA PRO A 101 -13.01 -18.20 -1.28
C PRO A 101 -11.71 -18.56 -0.54
N GLY A 102 -10.83 -19.34 -1.17
CA GLY A 102 -9.43 -19.44 -0.73
C GLY A 102 -8.67 -18.14 -1.01
N ILE A 103 -7.74 -17.77 -0.14
CA ILE A 103 -6.84 -16.63 -0.30
C ILE A 103 -5.39 -17.10 -0.11
N ASP A 104 -4.56 -16.79 -1.09
CA ASP A 104 -3.11 -16.96 -1.04
C ASP A 104 -2.45 -15.59 -0.85
N VAL A 105 -1.65 -15.45 0.20
CA VAL A 105 -0.83 -14.27 0.48
C VAL A 105 0.60 -14.56 0.09
N PHE A 106 1.11 -13.85 -0.91
CA PHE A 106 2.51 -13.94 -1.34
C PHE A 106 3.32 -12.79 -0.76
N ILE A 107 4.39 -13.14 -0.05
CA ILE A 107 5.38 -12.21 0.50
C ILE A 107 6.68 -12.50 -0.25
N CYS A 108 7.24 -11.48 -0.91
CA CYS A 108 8.52 -11.60 -1.58
C CYS A 108 9.55 -10.77 -0.83
N THR A 109 10.74 -11.32 -0.62
CA THR A 109 11.87 -10.59 -0.08
C THR A 109 13.08 -10.71 -1.00
N ALA A 110 13.77 -9.58 -1.19
CA ALA A 110 14.87 -9.48 -2.11
C ALA A 110 16.20 -9.92 -1.49
N ASP A 111 16.52 -9.42 -0.30
CA ASP A 111 17.80 -9.65 0.39
C ASP A 111 17.72 -9.19 1.86
N ALA A 112 18.33 -9.94 2.78
CA ALA A 112 18.25 -9.70 4.22
C ALA A 112 18.92 -8.40 4.69
N ASP A 113 19.91 -7.87 3.95
CA ASP A 113 20.57 -6.61 4.30
C ASP A 113 19.72 -5.40 3.93
N LYS A 114 19.00 -5.48 2.80
CA LYS A 114 18.08 -4.42 2.34
C LYS A 114 16.72 -4.47 3.02
N GLU A 115 16.23 -5.68 3.28
CA GLU A 115 14.95 -5.96 3.89
C GLU A 115 15.19 -6.83 5.14
N PRO A 116 15.36 -6.19 6.32
CA PRO A 116 15.73 -6.90 7.53
C PRO A 116 14.81 -8.09 7.80
N THR A 117 15.40 -9.28 7.97
CA THR A 117 14.64 -10.52 8.19
C THR A 117 13.61 -10.39 9.31
N PHE A 118 13.91 -9.62 10.36
CA PHE A 118 12.97 -9.33 11.45
C PHE A 118 11.65 -8.69 10.96
N ASP A 119 11.74 -7.71 10.06
CA ASP A 119 10.57 -7.00 9.54
C ASP A 119 9.79 -7.85 8.55
N VAL A 120 10.49 -8.66 7.75
CA VAL A 120 9.88 -9.67 6.89
C VAL A 120 9.10 -10.69 7.74
N MET A 121 9.69 -11.19 8.83
CA MET A 121 8.99 -12.14 9.72
C MET A 121 7.79 -11.54 10.43
N ASN A 122 7.84 -10.27 10.84
CA ASN A 122 6.66 -9.58 11.37
C ASN A 122 5.53 -9.51 10.33
N THR A 123 5.88 -9.31 9.05
CA THR A 123 4.92 -9.32 7.94
C THR A 123 4.32 -10.71 7.73
N VAL A 124 5.14 -11.76 7.73
CA VAL A 124 4.69 -13.17 7.64
C VAL A 124 3.74 -13.51 8.79
N ILE A 125 4.13 -13.21 10.03
CA ILE A 125 3.31 -13.47 11.22
C ILE A 125 2.00 -12.69 11.15
N SER A 126 2.05 -11.42 10.74
CA SER A 126 0.85 -10.59 10.58
C SER A 126 -0.08 -11.14 9.49
N ALA A 127 0.44 -11.69 8.39
CA ALA A 127 -0.35 -12.33 7.35
C ALA A 127 -1.01 -13.62 7.85
N MET A 128 -0.29 -14.44 8.63
CA MET A 128 -0.86 -15.65 9.26
C MET A 128 -1.95 -15.32 10.30
N ALA A 129 -1.92 -14.11 10.87
CA ALA A 129 -2.85 -13.61 11.86
C ALA A 129 -4.06 -12.87 11.28
N LEU A 130 -4.25 -12.88 9.95
CA LEU A 130 -5.45 -12.32 9.33
C LEU A 130 -6.71 -13.01 9.86
N ASP A 131 -7.77 -12.22 10.05
CA ASP A 131 -9.09 -12.71 10.45
C ASP A 131 -9.78 -13.40 9.26
N TYR A 132 -9.35 -14.64 9.00
CA TYR A 132 -9.83 -15.48 7.91
C TYR A 132 -9.86 -16.96 8.31
N PRO A 133 -10.73 -17.79 7.71
CA PRO A 133 -10.75 -19.23 7.99
C PRO A 133 -9.39 -19.89 7.74
N PRO A 134 -8.79 -20.58 8.74
CA PRO A 134 -7.42 -21.10 8.62
C PRO A 134 -7.21 -22.10 7.49
N HIS A 135 -8.25 -22.83 7.10
CA HIS A 135 -8.20 -23.82 6.03
C HIS A 135 -8.30 -23.19 4.63
N LYS A 136 -8.52 -21.87 4.55
CA LYS A 136 -8.65 -21.09 3.31
C LYS A 136 -7.58 -20.02 3.16
N LEU A 137 -6.76 -19.80 4.18
CA LEU A 137 -5.68 -18.82 4.16
C LEU A 137 -4.35 -19.56 4.02
N HIS A 138 -3.64 -19.29 2.93
CA HIS A 138 -2.29 -19.79 2.70
C HIS A 138 -1.33 -18.63 2.59
N VAL A 139 -0.16 -18.75 3.21
CA VAL A 139 0.88 -17.71 3.21
C VAL A 139 2.15 -18.30 2.64
N TYR A 140 2.71 -17.66 1.62
CA TYR A 140 3.91 -18.07 0.92
C TYR A 140 4.97 -16.99 1.06
N LEU A 141 6.21 -17.39 1.36
CA LEU A 141 7.38 -16.52 1.37
C LEU A 141 8.30 -16.93 0.21
N SER A 142 8.58 -15.99 -0.69
CA SER A 142 9.60 -16.12 -1.73
C SER A 142 10.82 -15.31 -1.31
N ASP A 143 11.97 -15.96 -1.19
CA ASP A 143 13.26 -15.32 -0.89
C ASP A 143 14.15 -15.38 -2.14
N ASP A 144 14.36 -14.23 -2.78
CA ASP A 144 15.12 -14.12 -4.03
C ASP A 144 16.63 -14.25 -3.80
N ALA A 145 17.14 -13.88 -2.62
CA ALA A 145 18.56 -14.04 -2.27
C ALA A 145 18.87 -15.45 -1.74
N GLY A 146 17.86 -16.17 -1.24
CA GLY A 146 17.99 -17.53 -0.74
C GLY A 146 18.95 -17.64 0.44
N THR A 147 18.97 -16.64 1.32
CA THR A 147 19.94 -16.57 2.42
C THR A 147 19.51 -17.47 3.59
N SER A 148 20.48 -18.06 4.29
CA SER A 148 20.20 -18.90 5.46
C SER A 148 19.52 -18.13 6.59
N VAL A 149 19.81 -16.83 6.71
CA VAL A 149 19.23 -15.95 7.73
C VAL A 149 17.72 -15.84 7.56
N THR A 150 17.22 -15.67 6.33
CA THR A 150 15.77 -15.66 6.05
C THR A 150 15.11 -16.99 6.40
N LEU A 151 15.75 -18.11 6.05
CA LEU A 151 15.24 -19.44 6.38
C LEU A 151 15.17 -19.68 7.90
N ASP A 152 16.21 -19.29 8.63
CA ASP A 152 16.23 -19.45 10.09
C ASP A 152 15.25 -18.50 10.78
N GLY A 153 15.12 -17.26 10.27
CA GLY A 153 14.08 -16.32 10.70
C GLY A 153 12.68 -16.88 10.49
N LEU A 154 12.43 -17.58 9.37
CA LEU A 154 11.13 -18.21 9.09
C LEU A 154 10.83 -19.36 10.04
N LYS A 155 11.81 -20.24 10.32
CA LYS A 155 11.65 -21.30 11.34
C LYS A 155 11.33 -20.69 12.70
N ASP A 156 12.03 -19.61 13.03
CA ASP A 156 11.85 -18.96 14.31
C ASP A 156 10.46 -18.29 14.42
N ALA A 157 10.02 -17.63 13.34
CA ALA A 157 8.68 -17.08 13.21
C ALA A 157 7.59 -18.16 13.31
N TRP A 158 7.79 -19.32 12.66
CA TRP A 158 6.87 -20.45 12.74
C TRP A 158 6.64 -20.89 14.20
N VAL A 159 7.71 -21.08 14.97
CA VAL A 159 7.59 -21.43 16.39
C VAL A 159 6.84 -20.35 17.16
N PHE A 160 7.14 -19.08 16.92
CA PHE A 160 6.45 -17.96 17.58
C PHE A 160 4.95 -17.92 17.26
N THR A 161 4.55 -18.21 16.02
CA THR A 161 3.13 -18.17 15.60
C THR A 161 2.24 -19.14 16.38
N THR A 162 2.80 -20.25 16.88
CA THR A 162 2.05 -21.23 17.70
C THR A 162 1.46 -20.60 18.97
N TRP A 163 2.09 -19.55 19.50
CA TRP A 163 1.63 -18.79 20.67
C TRP A 163 0.91 -17.51 20.27
N TRP A 164 1.42 -16.82 19.24
CA TRP A 164 0.90 -15.53 18.79
C TRP A 164 -0.49 -15.63 18.16
N LEU A 165 -0.74 -16.59 17.27
CA LEU A 165 -2.02 -16.68 16.56
C LEU A 165 -3.20 -16.96 17.50
N PRO A 166 -3.12 -17.91 18.46
CA PRO A 166 -4.18 -18.08 19.46
C PRO A 166 -4.39 -16.85 20.33
N PHE A 167 -3.31 -16.14 20.69
CA PHE A 167 -3.39 -14.89 21.45
C PHE A 167 -4.13 -13.80 20.67
N CYS A 168 -3.78 -13.57 19.40
CA CYS A 168 -4.46 -12.61 18.54
C CYS A 168 -5.95 -12.89 18.43
N ARG A 169 -6.34 -14.15 18.19
CA ARG A 169 -7.74 -14.56 18.07
C ARG A 169 -8.51 -14.44 19.38
N ARG A 170 -7.89 -14.80 20.50
CA ARG A 170 -8.54 -14.75 21.82
C ARG A 170 -8.86 -13.33 22.27
N TYR A 171 -7.99 -12.38 21.95
CA TYR A 171 -8.08 -11.00 22.44
C TYR A 171 -8.42 -9.97 21.36
N ASP A 172 -8.76 -10.40 20.13
CA ASP A 172 -9.03 -9.53 18.98
C ASP A 172 -7.95 -8.45 18.80
N VAL A 173 -6.68 -8.89 18.81
CA VAL A 173 -5.52 -8.01 18.82
C VAL A 173 -5.42 -7.19 17.54
N LYS A 174 -5.40 -5.86 17.68
CA LYS A 174 -5.28 -4.90 16.57
C LYS A 174 -4.22 -3.85 16.92
N PRO A 175 -3.14 -3.70 16.13
CA PRO A 175 -2.79 -4.47 14.92
C PRO A 175 -2.27 -5.89 15.22
N PRO A 176 -2.42 -6.86 14.29
CA PRO A 176 -1.94 -8.24 14.47
C PRO A 176 -0.41 -8.40 14.31
N CYS A 177 0.27 -7.36 13.81
CA CYS A 177 1.73 -7.33 13.70
C CYS A 177 2.36 -7.27 15.11
N PRO A 178 3.22 -8.24 15.48
CA PRO A 178 3.84 -8.28 16.81
C PRO A 178 4.60 -7.01 17.15
N ARG A 179 5.49 -6.55 16.26
CA ARG A 179 6.26 -5.32 16.45
C ARG A 179 5.36 -4.11 16.74
N ALA A 180 4.36 -3.87 15.88
CA ALA A 180 3.43 -2.74 16.06
C ALA A 180 2.63 -2.85 17.36
N PHE A 181 2.15 -4.04 17.72
CA PHE A 181 1.43 -4.27 18.98
C PHE A 181 2.28 -3.99 20.23
N PHE A 182 3.57 -4.31 20.19
CA PHE A 182 4.47 -4.07 21.33
C PHE A 182 5.04 -2.64 21.38
N GLU A 183 5.09 -1.95 20.25
CA GLU A 183 5.48 -0.54 20.14
C GLU A 183 4.34 0.41 20.52
N GLU A 184 3.07 0.03 20.31
CA GLU A 184 1.93 0.81 20.80
C GLU A 184 1.97 0.89 22.34
N THR A 185 2.07 2.12 22.85
CA THR A 185 1.96 2.41 24.28
C THR A 185 0.59 1.97 24.80
N GLU A 186 0.56 1.49 26.04
CA GLU A 186 -0.64 0.98 26.70
C GLU A 186 -1.78 2.01 26.65
N LYS A 187 -2.68 1.86 25.68
CA LYS A 187 -3.98 2.52 25.77
C LYS A 187 -4.72 1.77 26.87
N GLU A 188 -4.75 2.39 28.05
CA GLU A 188 -5.50 1.93 29.22
C GLU A 188 -6.98 1.75 28.87
N GLY A 189 -7.33 0.56 28.40
CA GLY A 189 -8.69 0.18 28.07
C GLY A 189 -8.89 -1.27 28.48
N LYS A 190 -9.61 -1.47 29.61
CA LYS A 190 -10.18 -2.74 30.14
C LYS A 190 -9.55 -4.03 29.58
N SER A 191 -8.24 -4.18 29.65
CA SER A 191 -7.60 -5.44 29.29
C SER A 191 -7.74 -6.36 30.49
N SER A 192 -8.34 -7.53 30.30
CA SER A 192 -8.48 -8.54 31.35
C SER A 192 -7.10 -8.84 31.96
N GLU A 193 -7.01 -9.06 33.27
CA GLU A 193 -5.75 -9.41 33.96
C GLU A 193 -5.03 -10.60 33.29
N MET A 194 -5.81 -11.54 32.73
CA MET A 194 -5.30 -12.67 31.95
C MET A 194 -4.60 -12.22 30.66
N CYS A 195 -5.14 -11.23 29.95
CA CYS A 195 -4.51 -10.63 28.77
C CYS A 195 -3.18 -9.96 29.13
N ILE A 196 -3.12 -9.25 30.27
CA ILE A 196 -1.90 -8.58 30.72
C ILE A 196 -0.81 -9.61 31.06
N LYS A 197 -1.18 -10.72 31.71
CA LYS A 197 -0.25 -11.81 32.03
C LYS A 197 0.27 -12.52 30.77
N ASP A 198 -0.62 -12.88 29.86
CA ASP A 198 -0.28 -13.53 28.59
C ASP A 198 0.57 -12.60 27.71
N ARG A 199 0.27 -11.30 27.68
CA ARG A 199 1.07 -10.28 27.00
C ARG A 199 2.50 -10.20 27.54
N LYS A 200 2.68 -10.20 28.87
CA LYS A 200 4.03 -10.19 29.48
C LYS A 200 4.81 -11.44 29.11
N HIS A 201 4.16 -12.61 29.13
CA HIS A 201 4.78 -13.86 28.72
C HIS A 201 5.20 -13.79 27.26
N ILE A 202 4.31 -13.45 26.32
CA ILE A 202 4.62 -13.37 24.89
C ILE A 202 5.67 -12.30 24.59
N LYS A 203 5.67 -11.17 25.30
CA LYS A 203 6.69 -10.11 25.14
C LYS A 203 8.08 -10.63 25.47
N VAL A 204 8.21 -11.42 26.55
CA VAL A 204 9.48 -12.07 26.92
C VAL A 204 9.92 -13.05 25.84
N TYR A 205 9.01 -13.86 25.29
CA TYR A 205 9.35 -14.77 24.19
C TYR A 205 9.72 -14.04 22.90
N SER A 206 9.01 -12.96 22.55
CA SER A 206 9.34 -12.11 21.39
C SER A 206 10.73 -11.49 21.52
N ILE A 207 11.05 -10.96 22.70
CA ILE A 207 12.39 -10.42 23.02
C ILE A 207 13.46 -11.51 22.95
N ILE A 208 13.24 -12.67 23.58
CA ILE A 208 14.22 -13.76 23.59
C ILE A 208 14.44 -14.31 22.18
N PHE A 209 13.39 -14.49 21.37
CA PHE A 209 13.54 -15.05 20.03
C PHE A 209 14.21 -14.09 19.05
N PHE A 210 13.81 -12.81 19.05
CA PHE A 210 14.27 -11.87 18.05
C PHE A 210 15.52 -11.07 18.45
N LEU A 211 15.76 -10.81 19.75
CA LEU A 211 16.97 -10.11 20.20
C LEU A 211 18.13 -11.05 20.55
N SER A 212 17.89 -12.32 20.91
CA SER A 212 18.98 -13.25 21.26
C SER A 212 19.83 -13.67 20.07
N LYS A 213 19.34 -13.59 18.83
CA LYS A 213 20.03 -14.13 17.64
C LYS A 213 20.41 -13.09 16.60
N VAL A 214 19.76 -11.93 16.52
CA VAL A 214 20.19 -10.83 15.64
C VAL A 214 21.59 -10.32 16.04
N THR A 215 21.92 -10.36 17.34
CA THR A 215 23.25 -9.98 17.84
C THR A 215 24.35 -10.98 17.42
N PHE A 216 24.01 -12.22 17.07
CA PHE A 216 25.00 -13.23 16.67
C PHE A 216 25.43 -13.09 15.20
N CYS A 217 24.59 -12.52 14.32
CA CYS A 217 24.95 -12.36 12.92
C CYS A 217 25.85 -11.13 12.68
N CYS A 218 25.75 -10.08 13.49
CA CYS A 218 26.68 -8.94 13.44
C CYS A 218 28.09 -9.25 13.99
N CYS A 219 28.27 -10.32 14.75
CA CYS A 219 29.57 -10.65 15.37
C CYS A 219 30.44 -11.63 14.56
N ASN A 220 29.95 -12.20 13.44
CA ASN A 220 30.70 -13.17 12.63
C ASN A 220 31.04 -12.68 11.20
N CYS A 221 30.87 -11.39 10.93
CA CYS A 221 31.41 -10.74 9.72
C CYS A 221 32.48 -9.72 10.12
N PHE A 222 33.63 -10.20 10.58
CA PHE A 222 34.93 -9.54 10.52
C PHE A 222 36.04 -10.59 10.45
#